data_AF-A0A7J2VC47-F1
#
_entry.id   AF-A0A7J2VC47-F1
#
_cell.length_a   1.000
_cell.length_b   1.000
_cell.length_c   1.000
_cell.angle_alpha   90.00
_cell.angle_beta   90.00
_cell.angle_gamma   90.00
#
_symmetry.space_group_name_H-M   'P 1'
#
loop_
_entity.id
_entity.type
_entity.pdbx_description
1 polymer ?
#
loop_
_entity_poly.entity_id
_entity_poly.type
_entity_poly.pdbx_seq_one_letter_code
_entity_poly.pdbx_strand_id
1 'polypeptide(L)'
;MVGIPIRVCINGYGTIGKRIADALVKTGDFKVVGVSKYSFDYSALIARKKGFRVFVPRDRIDEFRKHGFEPEGTIEDMIDEAEL
;
A
#
# COMPACT_ATOMS: atom_id res chain seq x y z
N MET A 1 -1.44 -20.82 19.94
CA MET A 1 -0.64 -19.59 20.03
C MET A 1 -0.70 -18.94 18.67
N VAL A 2 -1.52 -17.90 18.49
CA VAL A 2 -1.51 -17.13 17.24
C VAL A 2 -0.31 -16.18 17.38
N GLY A 3 0.69 -16.35 16.53
CA GLY A 3 1.86 -15.47 16.51
C GLY A 3 1.44 -14.04 16.18
N ILE A 4 2.26 -13.07 16.57
CA ILE A 4 2.06 -11.69 16.12
C ILE A 4 2.26 -11.69 14.59
N PRO A 5 1.29 -11.20 13.79
CA PRO A 5 1.41 -11.21 12.34
C PRO A 5 2.53 -10.27 11.89
N ILE A 6 3.32 -10.71 10.90
CA ILE A 6 4.41 -9.92 10.33
C ILE A 6 3.84 -8.76 9.52
N ARG A 7 4.27 -7.54 9.83
CA ARG A 7 3.87 -6.34 9.10
C ARG A 7 4.61 -6.28 7.77
N VAL A 8 3.87 -6.28 6.68
CA VAL A 8 4.43 -6.33 5.32
C VAL A 8 3.94 -5.15 4.49
N CYS A 9 4.84 -4.53 3.74
CA CYS A 9 4.51 -3.53 2.75
C CYS A 9 4.60 -4.09 1.32
N ILE A 10 3.77 -3.57 0.43
CA ILE A 10 3.84 -3.91 -1.00
C ILE A 10 4.33 -2.69 -1.77
N ASN A 11 5.65 -2.63 -1.98
CA ASN A 11 6.25 -1.56 -2.76
C ASN A 11 6.04 -1.79 -4.26
N GLY A 12 4.86 -1.40 -4.75
CA GLY A 12 4.46 -1.44 -6.15
C GLY A 12 3.14 -2.16 -6.36
N TYR A 13 2.03 -1.43 -6.34
CA TYR A 13 0.69 -1.97 -6.58
C TYR A 13 0.36 -2.16 -8.07
N GLY A 14 1.26 -2.85 -8.78
CA GLY A 14 1.10 -3.25 -10.17
C GLY A 14 0.39 -4.61 -10.33
N THR A 15 0.62 -5.26 -11.46
CA THR A 15 0.03 -6.56 -11.81
C THR A 15 0.31 -7.66 -10.78
N ILE A 16 1.55 -7.73 -10.27
CA ILE A 16 1.95 -8.73 -9.26
C ILE A 16 1.61 -8.25 -7.86
N GLY A 17 2.01 -7.02 -7.50
CA GLY A 17 1.80 -6.48 -6.14
C GLY A 17 0.34 -6.53 -5.69
N LYS A 18 -0.63 -6.23 -6.56
CA LYS A 18 -2.06 -6.32 -6.19
C LYS A 18 -2.52 -7.74 -5.85
N ARG A 19 -1.95 -8.75 -6.53
CA ARG A 19 -2.28 -10.16 -6.27
C ARG A 19 -1.64 -10.63 -4.97
N ILE A 20 -0.42 -10.19 -4.70
CA ILE A 20 0.27 -10.46 -3.43
C ILE A 20 -0.51 -9.79 -2.28
N ALA A 21 -0.88 -8.52 -2.41
CA ALA A 21 -1.69 -7.82 -1.40
C ALA A 21 -3.00 -8.56 -1.11
N ASP A 22 -3.74 -8.97 -2.15
CA ASP A 22 -4.99 -9.73 -2.02
C ASP A 22 -4.79 -11.13 -1.39
N ALA A 23 -3.62 -11.74 -1.57
CA ALA A 23 -3.29 -13.03 -0.98
C ALA A 23 -2.95 -12.87 0.52
N LEU A 24 -2.08 -11.91 0.85
CA LEU A 24 -1.59 -11.71 2.22
C LEU A 24 -2.71 -11.28 3.18
N VAL A 25 -3.67 -10.45 2.74
CA VAL A 25 -4.83 -10.08 3.58
C VAL A 25 -5.75 -11.25 3.92
N LYS A 26 -5.64 -12.38 3.22
CA LYS A 26 -6.41 -13.60 3.49
C LYS A 26 -5.63 -14.59 4.36
N THR A 27 -4.35 -14.31 4.64
CA THR A 27 -3.47 -15.16 5.43
C THR A 27 -3.39 -14.60 6.85
N GLY A 28 -3.52 -15.46 7.87
CA GLY A 28 -3.49 -15.03 9.27
C GLY A 28 -2.13 -14.58 9.80
N ASP A 29 -1.04 -14.91 9.08
CA ASP A 29 0.33 -14.67 9.52
C ASP A 29 0.87 -13.28 9.14
N PHE A 30 0.16 -12.53 8.28
CA PHE A 30 0.62 -11.26 7.74
C PHE A 30 -0.38 -10.13 7.97
N LYS A 31 0.16 -8.93 8.23
CA LYS A 31 -0.61 -7.68 8.24
C LYS A 31 -0.06 -6.75 7.17
N VAL A 32 -0.83 -6.52 6.10
CA VAL A 32 -0.44 -5.57 5.07
C VAL A 32 -0.56 -4.14 5.62
N VAL A 33 0.57 -3.46 5.77
CA VAL A 33 0.67 -2.07 6.26
C VAL A 33 0.10 -1.10 5.24
N GLY A 34 0.41 -1.35 3.97
CA GLY A 34 -0.04 -0.55 2.84
C GLY A 34 0.61 -0.99 1.54
N VAL A 35 0.26 -0.27 0.48
CA VAL A 35 0.77 -0.50 -0.87
C VAL A 35 1.28 0.82 -1.45
N SER A 36 2.34 0.76 -2.25
CA SER A 36 2.85 1.96 -2.93
C SER A 36 2.36 2.09 -4.37
N LYS A 37 2.24 3.33 -4.85
CA LYS A 37 1.97 3.68 -6.24
C LYS A 37 2.89 4.81 -6.68
N TYR A 38 3.42 4.72 -7.90
CA TYR A 38 4.25 5.78 -8.48
C TYR A 38 3.43 6.87 -9.18
N SER A 39 2.48 6.47 -10.04
CA SER A 39 1.59 7.37 -10.77
C SER A 39 0.14 7.19 -10.35
N PHE A 40 -0.62 8.29 -10.37
CA PHE A 40 -2.06 8.22 -10.17
C PHE A 40 -2.75 7.55 -11.36
N ASP A 41 -3.49 6.47 -11.09
CA ASP A 41 -4.34 5.81 -12.08
C ASP A 41 -5.48 5.06 -11.36
N TYR A 42 -6.32 4.37 -12.14
CA TYR A 42 -7.46 3.61 -11.62
C TYR A 42 -7.07 2.58 -10.53
N SER A 43 -5.87 2.02 -10.56
CA SER A 43 -5.45 1.03 -9.56
C SER A 43 -5.25 1.63 -8.17
N ALA A 44 -4.91 2.92 -8.06
CA ALA A 44 -4.85 3.63 -6.78
C ALA A 44 -6.25 3.74 -6.14
N LEU A 45 -7.27 4.05 -6.95
CA LEU A 45 -8.67 4.07 -6.51
C LEU A 45 -9.14 2.69 -6.06
N ILE A 46 -8.79 1.64 -6.79
CA ILE A 46 -9.11 0.27 -6.41
C ILE A 46 -8.42 -0.14 -5.12
N ALA A 47 -7.14 0.23 -4.92
CA ALA A 47 -6.42 -0.04 -3.68
C ALA A 47 -7.14 0.59 -2.48
N ARG A 48 -7.48 1.88 -2.56
CA ARG A 48 -8.23 2.59 -1.51
C ARG A 48 -9.61 1.98 -1.28
N LYS A 49 -10.34 1.63 -2.34
CA LYS A 49 -11.67 0.99 -2.23
C LYS A 49 -11.60 -0.37 -1.54
N LYS A 50 -10.50 -1.11 -1.71
CA LYS A 50 -10.24 -2.37 -0.99
C LYS A 50 -9.78 -2.17 0.46
N GLY A 51 -9.62 -0.92 0.92
CA GLY A 51 -9.18 -0.60 2.27
C GLY A 51 -7.65 -0.56 2.43
N PHE A 52 -6.88 -0.63 1.35
CA PHE A 52 -5.43 -0.46 1.45
C PHE A 52 -5.07 1.01 1.65
N ARG A 53 -4.17 1.25 2.61
CA ARG A 53 -3.42 2.51 2.72
C ARG A 53 -2.51 2.62 1.49
N VAL A 54 -2.51 3.80 0.86
CA VAL A 54 -1.79 4.04 -0.40
C VAL A 54 -0.71 5.07 -0.16
N PHE A 55 0.53 4.65 -0.36
CA PHE A 55 1.72 5.47 -0.18
C PHE A 55 2.33 5.81 -1.54
N VAL A 56 3.01 6.95 -1.64
CA VAL A 56 3.55 7.45 -2.90
C VAL A 56 4.95 8.04 -2.70
N PRO A 57 5.79 8.16 -3.73
CA PRO A 57 7.02 8.93 -3.63
C PRO A 57 6.76 10.35 -3.13
N ARG A 58 7.67 10.91 -2.33
CA ARG A 58 7.52 12.25 -1.73
C ARG A 58 7.23 13.34 -2.75
N ASP A 59 7.87 13.27 -3.92
CA ASP A 59 7.71 14.20 -5.04
C ASP A 59 6.40 14.02 -5.84
N ARG A 60 5.63 12.95 -5.56
CA ARG A 60 4.36 12.62 -6.24
C ARG A 60 3.13 12.93 -5.40
N ILE A 61 3.26 13.33 -4.14
CA ILE A 61 2.12 13.63 -3.25
C ILE A 61 1.17 14.64 -3.89
N ASP A 62 1.70 15.75 -4.42
CA ASP A 62 0.88 16.81 -5.01
C ASP A 62 0.21 16.39 -6.32
N GLU A 63 0.80 15.45 -7.08
CA GLU A 63 0.15 14.86 -8.25
C GLU A 63 -1.14 14.13 -7.84
N PHE A 64 -1.07 13.28 -6.83
CA PHE A 64 -2.23 12.53 -6.34
C PHE A 64 -3.30 13.47 -5.77
N ARG A 65 -2.89 14.49 -4.99
CA ARG A 65 -3.81 15.49 -4.43
C ARG A 65 -4.56 16.28 -5.50
N LYS A 66 -3.91 16.63 -6.62
CA LYS A 66 -4.56 17.28 -7.77
C LYS A 66 -5.68 16.44 -8.38
N HIS A 67 -5.62 15.12 -8.24
CA HIS A 67 -6.67 14.19 -8.64
C HIS A 67 -7.70 13.91 -7.54
N GLY A 68 -7.69 14.66 -6.44
CA GLY A 68 -8.60 14.48 -5.31
C GLY A 68 -8.31 13.22 -4.50
N PHE A 69 -7.11 12.65 -4.61
CA PHE A 69 -6.68 11.49 -3.86
C PHE A 69 -5.63 11.91 -2.83
N GLU A 70 -5.95 11.78 -1.55
CA GLU A 70 -5.01 12.03 -0.47
C GLU A 70 -4.21 10.76 -0.17
N PRO A 71 -2.91 10.68 -0.48
CA PRO A 71 -2.07 9.54 -0.08
C PRO A 71 -1.94 9.47 1.44
N GLU A 72 -1.66 8.28 1.95
CA GLU A 72 -1.46 8.06 3.39
C GLU A 72 -0.13 8.65 3.89
N GLY A 73 0.85 8.72 3.00
CA GLY A 73 2.20 9.17 3.30
C GLY A 73 3.17 8.81 2.18
N THR A 74 4.46 8.87 2.51
CA THR A 74 5.55 8.54 1.61
C THR A 74 5.89 7.05 1.60
N ILE A 75 6.66 6.58 0.61
CA ILE A 75 7.14 5.18 0.60
C ILE A 75 8.02 4.91 1.82
N GLU A 76 8.80 5.90 2.24
CA GLU A 76 9.65 5.85 3.43
C GLU A 76 8.81 5.62 4.69
N ASP A 77 7.72 6.38 4.87
CA ASP A 77 6.79 6.19 5.99
C ASP A 77 6.22 4.76 6.01
N MET A 78 5.90 4.19 4.84
CA MET A 78 5.40 2.83 4.72
C MET A 78 6.44 1.77 5.12
N ILE A 79 7.70 1.99 4.75
CA ILE A 79 8.82 1.08 5.05
C ILE A 79 9.12 1.11 6.55
N ASP A 80 9.11 2.29 7.17
CA ASP A 80 9.35 2.44 8.62
C ASP A 80 8.28 1.71 9.47
N GLU A 81 7.06 1.58 8.94
CA GLU A 81 5.97 0.85 9.57
C GLU A 81 6.03 -0.68 9.37
N ALA A 82 6.80 -1.16 8.40
CA ALA A 82 6.85 -2.56 7.98
C ALA A 82 8.09 -3.29 8.51
N GLU A 83 7.95 -4.61 8.65
CA GLU A 83 9.03 -5.53 9.00
C GLU A 83 9.53 -6.30 7.77
N LEU A 84 8.73 -6.30 6.70
CA LEU A 84 8.98 -6.95 5.40
C LEU A 84 8.49 -6.09 4.22
#